data_AF-A0A7S3H1Z8-F1
#
_entry.id   AF-A0A7S3H1Z8-F1
#
_cell.length_a   1.000
_cell.length_b   1.000
_cell.length_c   1.000
_cell.angle_alpha   90.00
_cell.angle_beta   90.00
_cell.angle_gamma   90.00
#
_symmetry.space_group_name_H-M   'P 1'
#
loop_
_entity.id
_entity.type
_entity.pdbx_description
1 polymer ?
#
loop_
_entity_poly.entity_id
_entity_poly.type
_entity_poly.pdbx_seq_one_letter_code
_entity_poly.pdbx_strand_id
1 'polypeptide(L)'
;GELSEPNVAAGLQDYVTHYAEYVVFRAKSFTARFDELKSLNEKSSEKKVLVVLKKAQQCITLGLKAQTSEKKQINAITAYTTKQVAADLRDLFALYGEKITLFTTAGGKYAASAGPKSLPAIAEALKFYQDTEPKLKSYLTNNAKQYVRLRVKIPTDLQDRNKGPTAEAIATRLKEIQVSSLSGGATLSNGKCTRHTTKQGTCTRRRTGTSSPNKTSKTPRRGHPTGQAPSSSSANSLLRRADRPLTPEEVQASIELSSFDLPPLSSTPGNTLSADRLAC
;
A
#
# COMPACT_ATOMS: atom_id res chain seq x y z
N GLY A 1 21.71 41.49 -12.20
CA GLY A 1 21.98 40.30 -11.39
C GLY A 1 20.87 39.31 -11.65
N GLU A 2 20.95 38.62 -12.78
CA GLU A 2 19.97 37.62 -13.21
C GLU A 2 20.33 36.29 -12.52
N LEU A 3 19.60 35.97 -11.46
CA LEU A 3 19.78 34.74 -10.69
C LEU A 3 18.75 33.71 -11.13
N SER A 4 19.17 32.82 -12.02
CA SER A 4 18.87 31.38 -12.00
C SER A 4 17.51 30.94 -11.44
N GLU A 5 16.44 31.09 -12.22
CA GLU A 5 15.14 30.44 -11.95
C GLU A 5 14.90 29.01 -12.53
N PRO A 6 15.78 28.36 -13.35
CA PRO A 6 15.39 27.09 -13.97
C PRO A 6 15.36 25.89 -13.01
N ASN A 7 16.01 25.99 -11.84
CA ASN A 7 16.15 24.84 -10.93
C ASN A 7 14.92 24.59 -10.05
N VAL A 8 14.19 25.64 -9.66
CA VAL A 8 13.03 25.51 -8.77
C VAL A 8 11.86 24.84 -9.48
N ALA A 9 11.67 25.16 -10.77
CA ALA A 9 10.63 24.56 -11.60
C ALA A 9 10.87 23.06 -11.87
N ALA A 10 12.13 22.65 -12.02
CA ALA A 10 12.50 21.27 -12.32
C ALA A 10 12.08 20.29 -11.20
N GLY A 11 12.41 20.58 -9.94
CA GLY A 11 12.06 19.63 -8.87
C GLY A 11 10.57 19.61 -8.48
N LEU A 12 9.80 20.68 -8.74
CA LEU A 12 8.34 20.61 -8.62
C LEU A 12 7.74 19.74 -9.73
N GLN A 13 8.28 19.83 -10.95
CA GLN A 13 7.88 18.97 -12.05
C GLN A 13 8.17 17.49 -11.78
N ASP A 14 9.31 17.19 -11.16
CA ASP A 14 9.66 15.82 -10.74
C ASP A 14 8.68 15.28 -9.70
N TYR A 15 8.34 16.10 -8.69
CA TYR A 15 7.33 15.74 -7.70
C TYR A 15 5.98 15.44 -8.34
N VAL A 16 5.50 16.33 -9.22
CA VAL A 16 4.23 16.17 -9.93
C VAL A 16 4.23 14.90 -10.76
N THR A 17 5.33 14.60 -11.45
CA THR A 17 5.49 13.40 -12.27
C THR A 17 5.39 12.13 -11.42
N HIS A 18 6.18 12.04 -10.34
CA HIS A 18 6.14 10.87 -9.45
C HIS A 18 4.82 10.71 -8.70
N TYR A 19 4.21 11.82 -8.29
CA TYR A 19 2.89 11.80 -7.68
C TYR A 19 1.82 11.31 -8.66
N ALA A 20 1.85 11.78 -9.91
CA ALA A 20 0.93 11.32 -10.95
C ALA A 20 1.10 9.83 -11.25
N GLU A 21 2.34 9.35 -11.38
CA GLU A 21 2.65 7.92 -11.54
C GLU A 21 2.07 7.09 -10.39
N TYR A 22 2.27 7.54 -9.16
CA TYR A 22 1.74 6.88 -7.96
C TYR A 22 0.20 6.81 -7.99
N VAL A 23 -0.48 7.94 -8.23
CA VAL A 23 -1.95 8.01 -8.21
C VAL A 23 -2.55 7.14 -9.31
N VAL A 24 -2.02 7.22 -10.53
CA VAL A 24 -2.48 6.41 -11.66
C VAL A 24 -2.26 4.93 -11.38
N PHE A 25 -1.09 4.55 -10.86
CA PHE A 25 -0.81 3.16 -10.54
C PHE A 25 -1.71 2.62 -9.41
N ARG A 26 -1.91 3.41 -8.35
CA ARG A 26 -2.81 3.07 -7.23
C ARG A 26 -4.23 2.82 -7.74
N ALA A 27 -4.76 3.73 -8.54
CA ALA A 27 -6.12 3.63 -9.09
C ALA A 27 -6.31 2.42 -10.02
N LYS A 28 -5.27 2.05 -10.79
CA LYS A 28 -5.30 0.86 -11.67
C LYS A 28 -5.15 -0.45 -10.90
N SER A 29 -4.41 -0.43 -9.79
CA SER A 29 -4.00 -1.64 -9.08
C SER A 29 -4.95 -2.05 -7.97
N PHE A 30 -5.60 -1.08 -7.35
CA PHE A 30 -6.45 -1.27 -6.18
C PHE A 30 -7.80 -0.58 -6.34
N THR A 31 -8.85 -1.32 -6.02
CA THR A 31 -10.20 -0.79 -5.83
C THR A 31 -10.34 -0.32 -4.39
N ALA A 32 -10.93 0.88 -4.22
CA ALA A 32 -11.03 1.56 -2.93
C ALA A 32 -9.67 1.60 -2.17
N ARG A 33 -9.68 1.72 -0.84
CA ARG A 33 -8.46 1.78 -0.01
C ARG A 33 -7.82 0.40 0.16
N PHE A 34 -7.23 -0.17 -0.89
CA PHE A 34 -6.46 -1.43 -0.88
C PHE A 34 -7.28 -2.70 -0.57
N ASP A 35 -8.52 -2.77 -1.04
CA ASP A 35 -9.44 -3.86 -0.68
C ASP A 35 -8.99 -5.23 -1.22
N GLU A 36 -8.26 -5.27 -2.34
CA GLU A 36 -7.64 -6.49 -2.85
C GLU A 36 -6.65 -7.08 -1.85
N LEU A 37 -5.89 -6.24 -1.14
CA LEU A 37 -4.92 -6.69 -0.15
C LEU A 37 -5.62 -7.11 1.14
N LYS A 38 -6.66 -6.37 1.57
CA LYS A 38 -7.47 -6.74 2.74
C LYS A 38 -8.21 -8.05 2.57
N SER A 39 -8.73 -8.32 1.37
CA SER A 39 -9.48 -9.55 1.06
C SER A 39 -8.62 -10.81 0.99
N LEU A 40 -7.29 -10.67 0.98
CA LEU A 40 -6.40 -11.83 1.08
C LEU A 40 -6.50 -12.46 2.48
N ASN A 41 -6.73 -13.77 2.48
CA ASN A 41 -6.78 -14.59 3.67
C ASN A 41 -6.10 -15.94 3.38
N GLU A 42 -6.02 -16.80 4.39
CA GLU A 42 -5.47 -18.14 4.26
C GLU A 42 -6.19 -18.97 3.19
N LYS A 43 -7.46 -18.70 2.88
CA LYS A 43 -8.20 -19.44 1.82
C LYS A 43 -7.76 -19.03 0.40
N SER A 44 -7.03 -17.93 0.24
CA SER A 44 -6.55 -17.47 -1.06
C SER A 44 -5.54 -18.45 -1.67
N SER A 45 -5.31 -18.36 -2.98
CA SER A 45 -4.25 -19.13 -3.65
C SER A 45 -2.92 -18.40 -3.50
N GLU A 46 -1.82 -19.15 -3.34
CA GLU A 46 -0.47 -18.60 -3.19
C GLU A 46 -0.11 -17.64 -4.34
N LYS A 47 -0.41 -18.06 -5.57
CA LYS A 47 -0.22 -17.25 -6.78
C LYS A 47 -0.96 -15.91 -6.70
N LYS A 48 -2.22 -15.91 -6.23
CA LYS A 48 -3.00 -14.67 -6.07
C LYS A 48 -2.38 -13.76 -5.02
N VAL A 49 -1.95 -14.32 -3.88
CA VAL A 49 -1.30 -13.57 -2.81
C VAL A 49 -0.02 -12.90 -3.33
N LEU A 50 0.86 -13.65 -3.98
CA LEU A 50 2.11 -13.11 -4.54
C LEU A 50 1.88 -12.02 -5.60
N VAL A 51 0.88 -12.18 -6.48
CA VAL A 51 0.53 -11.16 -7.48
C VAL A 51 0.08 -9.86 -6.82
N VAL A 52 -0.77 -9.94 -5.80
CA VAL A 52 -1.26 -8.75 -5.09
C VAL A 52 -0.15 -8.11 -4.24
N LEU A 53 0.72 -8.92 -3.61
CA LEU A 53 1.91 -8.41 -2.92
C LEU A 53 2.83 -7.66 -3.89
N LYS A 54 3.05 -8.18 -5.10
CA LYS A 54 3.86 -7.50 -6.11
C LYS A 54 3.27 -6.14 -6.53
N LYS A 55 1.94 -6.05 -6.66
CA LYS A 55 1.25 -4.76 -6.87
C LYS A 55 1.49 -3.80 -5.70
N ALA A 56 1.41 -4.30 -4.47
CA ALA A 56 1.66 -3.49 -3.28
C ALA A 56 3.11 -2.98 -3.24
N GLN A 57 4.10 -3.82 -3.55
CA GLN A 57 5.51 -3.42 -3.65
C GLN A 57 5.72 -2.26 -4.63
N GLN A 58 5.13 -2.38 -5.83
CA GLN A 58 5.24 -1.33 -6.85
C GLN A 58 4.56 -0.04 -6.40
N CYS A 59 3.39 -0.12 -5.77
CA CYS A 59 2.69 1.04 -5.24
C CYS A 59 3.49 1.74 -4.13
N ILE A 60 4.09 0.97 -3.20
CA ILE A 60 4.97 1.50 -2.15
C ILE A 60 6.19 2.19 -2.78
N THR A 61 6.83 1.54 -3.75
CA THR A 61 8.01 2.07 -4.43
C THR A 61 7.71 3.40 -5.13
N LEU A 62 6.57 3.51 -5.82
CA LEU A 62 6.16 4.75 -6.47
C LEU A 62 5.81 5.84 -5.44
N GLY A 63 5.12 5.50 -4.36
CA GLY A 63 4.77 6.47 -3.32
C GLY A 63 6.00 7.04 -2.61
N LEU A 64 7.04 6.21 -2.37
CA LEU A 64 8.31 6.68 -1.80
C LEU A 64 9.07 7.65 -2.72
N LYS A 65 8.84 7.59 -4.03
CA LYS A 65 9.41 8.55 -5.00
C LYS A 65 8.69 9.91 -4.97
N ALA A 66 7.44 9.95 -4.53
CA ALA A 66 6.68 11.18 -4.39
C ALA A 66 7.14 11.95 -3.12
N GLN A 67 8.30 12.59 -3.22
CA GLN A 67 8.89 13.45 -2.19
C GLN A 67 9.47 14.72 -2.83
N THR A 68 9.45 15.83 -2.10
CA THR A 68 10.11 17.07 -2.53
C THR A 68 11.55 17.09 -2.05
N SER A 69 12.49 17.33 -2.97
CA SER A 69 13.92 17.41 -2.67
C SER A 69 14.31 18.78 -2.11
N GLU A 70 13.61 19.85 -2.51
CA GLU A 70 14.00 21.22 -2.21
C GLU A 70 13.05 21.93 -1.25
N LYS A 71 13.62 22.66 -0.29
CA LYS A 71 12.85 23.49 0.66
C LYS A 71 11.97 24.54 -0.03
N LYS A 72 12.39 25.01 -1.22
CA LYS A 72 11.66 26.01 -2.02
C LYS A 72 10.38 25.46 -2.66
N GLN A 73 10.22 24.14 -2.73
CA GLN A 73 9.07 23.46 -3.34
C GLN A 73 8.01 23.04 -2.31
N ILE A 74 8.26 23.33 -1.03
CA ILE A 74 7.34 23.06 0.07
C ILE A 74 6.24 24.11 0.05
N ASN A 75 5.03 23.70 -0.30
CA ASN A 75 3.83 24.53 -0.31
C ASN A 75 2.62 23.74 0.18
N ALA A 76 1.47 24.39 0.35
CA ALA A 76 0.27 23.74 0.86
C ALA A 76 -0.18 22.55 -0.02
N ILE A 77 -0.06 22.67 -1.34
CA ILE A 77 -0.48 21.63 -2.29
C ILE A 77 0.40 20.38 -2.12
N THR A 78 1.72 20.54 -2.13
CA THR A 78 2.66 19.42 -1.91
C THR A 78 2.52 18.83 -0.52
N ALA A 79 2.19 19.64 0.49
CA ALA A 79 1.94 19.17 1.84
C ALA A 79 0.69 18.27 1.95
N TYR A 80 -0.44 18.69 1.39
CA TYR A 80 -1.69 17.91 1.45
C TYR A 80 -1.59 16.61 0.65
N THR A 81 -0.99 16.67 -0.53
CA THR A 81 -0.78 15.48 -1.37
C THR A 81 0.22 14.51 -0.71
N THR A 82 1.33 14.99 -0.15
CA THR A 82 2.28 14.16 0.60
C THR A 82 1.65 13.55 1.84
N LYS A 83 0.81 14.30 2.58
CA LYS A 83 0.07 13.75 3.73
C LYS A 83 -0.81 12.56 3.32
N GLN A 84 -1.47 12.65 2.18
CA GLN A 84 -2.30 11.57 1.65
C GLN A 84 -1.46 10.35 1.26
N VAL A 85 -0.35 10.56 0.54
CA VAL A 85 0.60 9.50 0.18
C VAL A 85 1.16 8.82 1.43
N ALA A 86 1.58 9.59 2.44
CA ALA A 86 2.12 9.07 3.69
C ALA A 86 1.10 8.20 4.45
N ALA A 87 -0.16 8.63 4.52
CA ALA A 87 -1.23 7.84 5.13
C ALA A 87 -1.47 6.52 4.36
N ASP A 88 -1.54 6.61 3.03
CA ASP A 88 -1.73 5.44 2.17
C ASP A 88 -0.55 4.46 2.25
N LEU A 89 0.69 4.95 2.26
CA LEU A 89 1.90 4.11 2.39
C LEU A 89 1.97 3.40 3.75
N ARG A 90 1.61 4.10 4.83
CA ARG A 90 1.55 3.49 6.16
C ARG A 90 0.54 2.37 6.21
N ASP A 91 -0.68 2.63 5.74
CA ASP A 91 -1.76 1.64 5.75
C ASP A 91 -1.43 0.45 4.83
N LEU A 92 -0.85 0.72 3.65
CA LEU A 92 -0.42 -0.30 2.70
C LEU A 92 0.72 -1.17 3.25
N PHE A 93 1.72 -0.57 3.91
CA PHE A 93 2.84 -1.31 4.50
C PHE A 93 2.40 -2.18 5.68
N ALA A 94 1.48 -1.69 6.51
CA ALA A 94 0.89 -2.49 7.59
C ALA A 94 0.13 -3.71 7.04
N LEU A 95 -0.73 -3.52 6.04
CA LEU A 95 -1.43 -4.63 5.37
C LEU A 95 -0.45 -5.59 4.69
N TYR A 96 0.60 -5.07 4.08
CA TYR A 96 1.63 -5.87 3.43
C TYR A 96 2.36 -6.77 4.44
N GLY A 97 2.73 -6.22 5.60
CA GLY A 97 3.32 -6.97 6.72
C GLY A 97 2.39 -8.08 7.20
N GLU A 98 1.11 -7.78 7.42
CA GLU A 98 0.10 -8.78 7.81
C GLU A 98 0.06 -9.95 6.82
N LYS A 99 0.07 -9.69 5.51
CA LYS A 99 0.00 -10.76 4.50
C LYS A 99 1.32 -11.50 4.31
N ILE A 100 2.47 -10.89 4.62
CA ILE A 100 3.76 -11.60 4.62
C ILE A 100 3.84 -12.64 5.74
N THR A 101 3.13 -12.46 6.86
CA THR A 101 3.12 -13.44 7.96
C THR A 101 2.77 -14.85 7.49
N LEU A 102 1.89 -14.97 6.48
CA LEU A 102 1.47 -16.23 5.84
C LEU A 102 2.64 -17.07 5.28
N PHE A 103 3.79 -16.45 5.03
CA PHE A 103 5.00 -17.09 4.50
C PHE A 103 6.10 -17.32 5.54
N THR A 104 5.98 -16.75 6.75
CA THR A 104 7.05 -16.72 7.76
C THR A 104 6.70 -17.46 9.05
N THR A 105 5.43 -17.56 9.44
CA THR A 105 5.05 -18.32 10.63
C THR A 105 5.21 -19.82 10.42
N ALA A 106 5.83 -20.52 11.38
CA ALA A 106 5.86 -21.98 11.44
C ALA A 106 4.43 -22.53 11.44
N GLY A 107 4.08 -23.36 10.45
CA GLY A 107 2.70 -23.83 10.23
C GLY A 107 1.81 -22.90 9.39
N GLY A 108 2.33 -21.77 8.91
CA GLY A 108 1.65 -20.94 7.93
C GLY A 108 1.34 -21.73 6.66
N LYS A 109 0.19 -21.47 6.02
CA LYS A 109 -0.28 -22.24 4.85
C LYS A 109 0.76 -22.35 3.72
N TYR A 110 1.63 -21.34 3.58
CA TYR A 110 2.69 -21.31 2.56
C TYR A 110 4.10 -21.48 3.14
N ALA A 111 4.23 -21.82 4.42
CA ALA A 111 5.53 -22.17 5.03
C ALA A 111 6.09 -23.46 4.42
N ALA A 112 5.24 -24.37 3.97
CA ALA A 112 5.61 -25.49 3.11
C ALA A 112 5.26 -25.19 1.64
N SER A 113 5.79 -24.08 1.10
CA SER A 113 5.57 -23.57 -0.27
C SER A 113 5.23 -24.66 -1.28
N ALA A 114 4.16 -24.44 -2.06
CA ALA A 114 3.61 -25.45 -2.98
C ALA A 114 4.50 -25.72 -4.22
N GLY A 115 5.68 -25.10 -4.34
CA GLY A 115 6.66 -25.55 -5.33
C GLY A 115 7.84 -24.62 -5.57
N PRO A 116 8.94 -25.16 -6.13
CA PRO A 116 10.23 -24.46 -6.31
C PRO A 116 10.14 -23.18 -7.16
N LYS A 117 9.10 -23.03 -7.99
CA LYS A 117 8.88 -21.85 -8.84
C LYS A 117 8.42 -20.60 -8.05
N SER A 118 7.86 -20.78 -6.86
CA SER A 118 7.31 -19.69 -6.03
C SER A 118 8.30 -19.15 -5.01
N LEU A 119 9.29 -19.95 -4.63
CA LEU A 119 10.33 -19.61 -3.65
C LEU A 119 11.09 -18.31 -3.98
N PRO A 120 11.49 -18.02 -5.24
CA PRO A 120 12.17 -16.77 -5.56
C PRO A 120 11.30 -15.54 -5.31
N ALA A 121 10.00 -15.61 -5.66
CA ALA A 121 9.06 -14.52 -5.45
C ALA A 121 8.75 -14.29 -3.97
N ILE A 122 8.71 -15.36 -3.17
CA ILE A 122 8.57 -15.26 -1.70
C ILE A 122 9.82 -14.60 -1.11
N ALA A 123 11.02 -15.02 -1.52
CA ALA A 123 12.27 -14.43 -1.04
C ALA A 123 12.38 -12.95 -1.43
N GLU A 124 11.96 -12.57 -2.64
CA GLU A 124 11.89 -11.18 -3.09
C GLU A 124 10.92 -10.36 -2.22
N ALA A 125 9.74 -10.90 -1.89
CA ALA A 125 8.78 -10.24 -1.01
C ALA A 125 9.31 -10.02 0.41
N LEU A 126 9.99 -11.02 0.97
CA LEU A 126 10.60 -10.93 2.30
C LEU A 126 11.72 -9.90 2.35
N LYS A 127 12.62 -9.91 1.36
CA LYS A 127 13.69 -8.90 1.25
C LYS A 127 13.12 -7.50 1.07
N PHE A 128 12.10 -7.35 0.22
CA PHE A 128 11.44 -6.06 0.02
C PHE A 128 10.90 -5.50 1.33
N TYR A 129 10.24 -6.31 2.16
CA TYR A 129 9.74 -5.86 3.46
C TYR A 129 10.86 -5.33 4.36
N GLN A 130 11.93 -6.12 4.51
CA GLN A 130 13.08 -5.79 5.34
C GLN A 130 13.79 -4.51 4.88
N ASP A 131 13.96 -4.33 3.57
CA ASP A 131 14.67 -3.17 3.00
C ASP A 131 13.80 -1.90 2.97
N THR A 132 12.48 -2.06 2.94
CA THR A 132 11.55 -0.94 2.74
C THR A 132 11.12 -0.32 4.06
N GLU A 133 11.04 -1.08 5.15
CA GLU A 133 10.71 -0.56 6.48
C GLU A 133 11.56 0.67 6.89
N PRO A 134 12.92 0.62 6.84
CA PRO A 134 13.74 1.78 7.20
C PRO A 134 13.55 2.95 6.22
N LYS A 135 13.36 2.68 4.93
CA LYS A 135 13.13 3.70 3.90
C LYS A 135 11.82 4.44 4.15
N LEU A 136 10.76 3.71 4.48
CA LEU A 136 9.46 4.28 4.80
C LEU A 136 9.51 5.09 6.09
N LYS A 137 10.17 4.59 7.14
CA LYS A 137 10.36 5.34 8.39
C LYS A 137 11.11 6.65 8.16
N SER A 138 12.17 6.62 7.35
CA SER A 138 12.92 7.81 6.95
C SER A 138 12.05 8.78 6.15
N TYR A 139 11.31 8.28 5.17
CA TYR A 139 10.37 9.07 4.36
C TYR A 139 9.33 9.80 5.22
N LEU A 140 8.64 9.08 6.12
CA LEU A 140 7.62 9.67 6.99
C LEU A 140 8.20 10.72 7.92
N THR A 141 9.36 10.43 8.52
CA THR A 141 10.05 11.35 9.44
C THR A 141 10.54 12.62 8.73
N ASN A 142 11.11 12.48 7.53
CA ASN A 142 11.64 13.59 6.75
C ASN A 142 10.51 14.50 6.28
N ASN A 143 9.43 13.94 5.73
CA ASN A 143 8.28 14.71 5.30
C ASN A 143 7.61 15.41 6.48
N ALA A 144 7.42 14.72 7.61
CA ALA A 144 6.88 15.36 8.81
C ALA A 144 7.69 16.59 9.22
N LYS A 145 9.03 16.49 9.26
CA LYS A 145 9.91 17.63 9.57
C LYS A 145 9.81 18.76 8.54
N GLN A 146 9.75 18.43 7.25
CA GLN A 146 9.68 19.41 6.17
C GLN A 146 8.37 20.23 6.22
N TYR A 147 7.25 19.58 6.52
CA TYR A 147 5.92 20.19 6.45
C TYR A 147 5.40 20.73 7.79
N VAL A 148 6.14 20.61 8.90
CA VAL A 148 5.77 21.15 10.23
C VAL A 148 5.42 22.64 10.17
N ARG A 149 6.15 23.44 9.38
CA ARG A 149 5.91 24.89 9.26
C ARG A 149 4.54 25.22 8.68
N LEU A 150 3.99 24.33 7.85
CA LEU A 150 2.67 24.48 7.24
C LEU A 150 1.55 23.92 8.12
N ARG A 151 1.85 23.51 9.36
CA ARG A 151 0.90 22.91 10.31
C ARG A 151 0.19 21.65 9.78
N VAL A 152 0.73 21.02 8.74
CA VAL A 152 0.22 19.78 8.19
C VAL A 152 0.79 18.61 8.99
N LYS A 153 -0.09 17.89 9.69
CA LYS A 153 0.29 16.70 10.47
C LYS A 153 0.44 15.49 9.54
N ILE A 154 1.68 15.04 9.36
CA ILE A 154 2.03 13.81 8.63
C ILE A 154 2.22 12.67 9.64
N PRO A 155 1.64 11.48 9.41
CA PRO A 155 1.83 10.35 10.30
C PRO A 155 3.28 9.87 10.26
N THR A 156 3.94 9.83 11.41
CA THR A 156 5.31 9.30 11.56
C THR A 156 5.34 7.88 12.08
N ASP A 157 4.29 7.48 12.78
CA ASP A 157 4.22 6.19 13.44
C ASP A 157 3.80 5.12 12.44
N LEU A 158 4.64 4.10 12.31
CA LEU A 158 4.26 2.81 11.76
C LEU A 158 3.50 2.08 12.87
N GLN A 159 2.22 2.40 13.08
CA GLN A 159 1.44 1.77 14.14
C GLN A 159 1.34 0.24 13.97
N ASP A 160 1.56 -0.47 15.08
CA ASP A 160 1.39 -1.91 15.32
C ASP A 160 -0.09 -2.37 15.27
N ARG A 161 -0.83 -2.02 14.22
CA ARG A 161 -2.23 -2.46 14.14
C ARG A 161 -2.39 -3.96 13.90
N ASN A 162 -1.36 -4.64 13.39
CA ASN A 162 -1.23 -6.09 13.31
C ASN A 162 0.26 -6.40 13.29
N LYS A 163 0.77 -7.21 14.23
CA LYS A 163 2.20 -7.53 14.32
C LYS A 163 2.67 -8.11 12.98
N GLY A 164 3.49 -7.34 12.27
CA GLY A 164 4.22 -7.83 11.10
C GLY A 164 5.14 -9.00 11.51
N PRO A 165 5.66 -9.74 10.53
CA PRO A 165 6.62 -10.80 10.80
C PRO A 165 7.86 -10.22 11.50
N THR A 166 8.35 -10.89 12.54
CA THR A 166 9.57 -10.45 13.23
C THR A 166 10.77 -10.56 12.29
N ALA A 167 11.75 -9.68 12.45
CA ALA A 167 12.99 -9.72 11.66
C ALA A 167 13.68 -11.10 11.74
N GLU A 168 13.58 -11.76 12.89
CA GLU A 168 14.08 -13.13 13.10
C GLU A 168 13.31 -14.17 12.27
N ALA A 169 11.97 -14.08 12.19
CA ALA A 169 11.16 -14.98 11.39
C ALA A 169 11.47 -14.81 9.88
N ILE A 170 11.68 -13.58 9.43
CA ILE A 170 12.09 -13.28 8.05
C ILE A 170 13.48 -13.86 7.76
N ALA A 171 14.46 -13.61 8.63
CA ALA A 171 15.83 -14.08 8.46
C ALA A 171 15.91 -15.61 8.45
N THR A 172 15.17 -16.27 9.35
CA THR A 172 15.05 -17.72 9.40
C THR A 172 14.47 -18.25 8.09
N ARG A 173 13.37 -17.65 7.63
CA ARG A 173 12.71 -18.08 6.40
C ARG A 173 13.58 -17.87 5.14
N LEU A 174 14.33 -16.77 5.07
CA LEU A 174 15.25 -16.52 3.97
C LEU A 174 16.40 -17.55 3.95
N LYS A 175 16.92 -17.96 5.11
CA LYS A 175 17.92 -19.02 5.21
C LYS A 175 17.36 -20.37 4.75
N GLU A 176 16.15 -20.74 5.16
CA GLU A 176 15.49 -21.98 4.72
C GLU A 176 15.31 -22.05 3.20
N ILE A 177 14.91 -20.93 2.57
CA ILE A 177 14.75 -20.85 1.12
C ILE A 177 16.10 -21.01 0.41
N GLN A 178 17.17 -20.39 0.92
CA GLN A 178 18.51 -20.54 0.36
C GLN A 178 19.01 -21.99 0.42
N VAL A 179 18.85 -22.67 1.56
CA VAL A 179 19.25 -24.08 1.73
C VAL A 179 18.46 -24.99 0.78
N SER A 180 17.16 -24.74 0.63
CA SER A 180 16.28 -25.50 -0.27
C SER A 180 16.62 -25.30 -1.76
N SER A 181 17.22 -24.16 -2.12
CA SER A 181 17.69 -23.89 -3.49
C SER A 181 19.01 -24.60 -3.83
N LEU A 182 19.84 -24.90 -2.82
CA LEU A 182 21.14 -25.54 -2.98
C LEU A 182 21.06 -27.08 -2.91
N SER A 183 20.02 -27.65 -2.30
CA SER A 183 19.85 -29.11 -2.20
C SER A 183 19.27 -29.77 -3.46
N GLY A 184 19.07 -29.01 -4.55
CA GLY A 184 18.51 -29.52 -5.82
C GLY A 184 19.48 -30.32 -6.70
N GLY A 185 20.68 -30.67 -6.21
CA GLY A 185 21.77 -31.23 -7.00
C GLY A 185 22.27 -32.63 -6.62
N ALA A 186 21.56 -33.40 -5.78
CA ALA A 186 21.99 -34.76 -5.43
C ALA A 186 20.83 -35.71 -5.16
N THR A 187 20.08 -36.11 -6.19
CA THR A 187 19.47 -37.45 -6.21
C THR A 187 20.44 -38.40 -6.87
N LEU A 188 21.31 -39.00 -6.04
CA LEU A 188 22.02 -40.22 -6.37
C LEU A 188 20.98 -41.30 -6.69
N SER A 189 20.99 -41.72 -7.95
CA SER A 189 20.49 -43.01 -8.40
C SER A 189 21.12 -44.11 -7.56
N ASN A 190 20.32 -44.88 -6.81
CA ASN A 190 20.60 -46.29 -6.58
C ASN A 190 19.36 -47.06 -6.11
N GLY A 191 18.83 -47.87 -7.03
CA GLY A 191 18.34 -49.23 -6.77
C GLY A 191 17.09 -49.42 -5.91
N LYS A 192 15.95 -49.70 -6.55
CA LYS A 192 15.49 -51.09 -6.68
C LYS A 192 14.40 -51.20 -7.75
N CYS A 193 14.77 -51.88 -8.83
CA CYS A 193 13.87 -52.39 -9.84
C CYS A 193 13.16 -53.62 -9.24
N THR A 194 11.85 -53.53 -9.00
CA THR A 194 11.01 -54.71 -8.76
C THR A 194 9.97 -54.79 -9.84
N ARG A 195 10.28 -55.68 -10.78
CA ARG A 195 9.49 -56.21 -11.86
C ARG A 195 8.26 -56.93 -11.28
N HIS A 196 7.05 -56.43 -11.54
CA HIS A 196 5.84 -57.25 -11.45
C HIS A 196 5.16 -57.30 -12.82
N THR A 197 5.19 -58.51 -13.35
CA THR A 197 4.45 -58.99 -14.50
C THR A 197 3.00 -59.30 -14.11
N THR A 198 2.09 -59.18 -15.09
CA THR A 198 1.07 -60.19 -15.46
C THR A 198 -0.42 -59.76 -15.43
N LYS A 199 -1.07 -59.97 -16.60
CA LYS A 199 -2.49 -60.20 -16.97
C LYS A 199 -3.44 -58.99 -17.00
N GLN A 200 -3.87 -58.56 -18.19
CA GLN A 200 -4.97 -59.08 -19.05
C GLN A 200 -6.37 -58.92 -18.44
N GLY A 201 -7.25 -58.22 -19.15
CA GLY A 201 -8.67 -58.11 -18.79
C GLY A 201 -9.50 -57.17 -19.67
N THR A 202 -9.71 -57.60 -20.92
CA THR A 202 -10.98 -57.55 -21.68
C THR A 202 -11.77 -56.25 -21.88
N CYS A 203 -12.05 -56.03 -23.17
CA CYS A 203 -12.93 -55.06 -23.82
C CYS A 203 -14.42 -55.37 -23.61
N THR A 204 -15.26 -54.35 -23.41
CA THR A 204 -16.65 -54.35 -23.90
C THR A 204 -17.14 -52.96 -24.31
N ARG A 205 -17.95 -53.02 -25.35
CA ARG A 205 -18.48 -52.01 -26.28
C ARG A 205 -19.90 -51.57 -25.85
N ARG A 206 -20.42 -50.53 -26.54
CA ARG A 206 -21.86 -50.13 -26.73
C ARG A 206 -22.49 -49.23 -25.65
N ARG A 207 -23.36 -48.25 -25.93
CA ARG A 207 -23.96 -47.65 -27.15
C ARG A 207 -24.77 -46.40 -26.71
N THR A 208 -24.81 -45.37 -27.58
CA THR A 208 -25.95 -44.48 -27.95
C THR A 208 -27.14 -44.24 -27.01
N GLY A 209 -27.60 -42.98 -26.91
CA GLY A 209 -29.03 -42.69 -26.67
C GLY A 209 -29.41 -41.29 -26.15
N THR A 210 -29.50 -40.33 -27.08
CA THR A 210 -30.57 -39.31 -27.28
C THR A 210 -31.53 -38.86 -26.16
N SER A 211 -31.85 -37.56 -26.26
CA SER A 211 -33.14 -36.85 -26.10
C SER A 211 -33.49 -36.10 -24.80
N SER A 212 -33.57 -34.78 -24.98
CA SER A 212 -34.26 -33.71 -24.23
C SER A 212 -35.79 -33.93 -24.12
N PRO A 213 -36.62 -32.90 -23.82
CA PRO A 213 -36.82 -32.15 -22.56
C PRO A 213 -38.31 -32.18 -22.13
N ASN A 214 -38.70 -31.71 -20.93
CA ASN A 214 -40.08 -31.24 -20.73
C ASN A 214 -40.29 -30.22 -19.59
N LYS A 215 -40.66 -29.00 -20.01
CA LYS A 215 -41.88 -28.23 -19.69
C LYS A 215 -42.34 -27.95 -18.24
N THR A 216 -42.32 -26.64 -17.95
CA THR A 216 -43.41 -25.76 -17.44
C THR A 216 -44.11 -26.04 -16.11
N SER A 217 -44.17 -25.03 -15.21
CA SER A 217 -45.37 -24.16 -15.04
C SER A 217 -45.28 -23.16 -13.85
N LYS A 218 -45.55 -21.89 -14.18
CA LYS A 218 -46.39 -20.85 -13.53
C LYS A 218 -46.39 -20.60 -12.00
N THR A 219 -46.06 -19.34 -11.68
CA THR A 219 -46.41 -18.40 -10.59
C THR A 219 -47.93 -18.26 -10.27
N PRO A 220 -48.42 -17.36 -9.36
CA PRO A 220 -47.81 -16.63 -8.21
C PRO A 220 -48.69 -16.65 -6.92
N ARG A 221 -48.21 -16.11 -5.78
CA ARG A 221 -49.12 -15.56 -4.75
C ARG A 221 -48.56 -14.34 -4.02
N ARG A 222 -49.40 -13.31 -3.99
CA ARG A 222 -49.26 -11.96 -3.43
C ARG A 222 -49.69 -11.97 -1.96
N GLY A 223 -49.09 -11.13 -1.11
CA GLY A 223 -49.58 -10.86 0.24
C GLY A 223 -48.66 -9.93 1.07
N HIS A 224 -48.84 -8.61 0.90
CA HIS A 224 -48.58 -7.58 1.93
C HIS A 224 -49.85 -7.47 2.84
N PRO A 225 -49.89 -6.76 4.00
CA PRO A 225 -49.10 -5.56 4.37
C PRO A 225 -48.72 -5.34 5.88
N THR A 226 -47.97 -4.24 6.09
CA THR A 226 -47.97 -3.28 7.24
C THR A 226 -47.40 -3.66 8.63
N GLY A 227 -46.45 -2.84 9.11
CA GLY A 227 -46.04 -2.75 10.50
C GLY A 227 -44.85 -1.80 10.75
N GLN A 228 -45.15 -0.51 10.88
CA GLN A 228 -44.44 0.66 11.45
C GLN A 228 -42.98 0.57 11.97
N ALA A 229 -42.22 1.64 11.65
CA ALA A 229 -40.93 2.05 12.20
C ALA A 229 -41.06 2.60 13.66
N PRO A 230 -39.94 2.86 14.38
CA PRO A 230 -39.29 4.18 14.23
C PRO A 230 -37.75 4.26 14.39
N SER A 231 -37.22 5.36 13.82
CA SER A 231 -36.10 6.22 14.28
C SER A 231 -34.65 5.70 14.39
N SER A 232 -33.80 6.11 13.44
CA SER A 232 -32.45 6.66 13.73
C SER A 232 -31.86 7.39 12.50
N SER A 233 -32.43 8.54 12.13
CA SER A 233 -31.92 9.41 11.06
C SER A 233 -30.99 10.50 11.64
N SER A 234 -29.72 10.14 11.87
CA SER A 234 -28.69 11.14 12.22
C SER A 234 -27.31 10.83 11.64
N ALA A 235 -27.04 9.58 11.24
CA ALA A 235 -25.71 9.16 10.78
C ALA A 235 -25.47 9.33 9.27
N ASN A 236 -26.52 9.49 8.45
CA ASN A 236 -26.38 9.55 6.98
C ASN A 236 -26.21 10.96 6.39
N SER A 237 -26.23 12.01 7.23
CA SER A 237 -26.12 13.40 6.77
C SER A 237 -24.68 13.89 6.58
N LEU A 238 -23.69 13.28 7.26
CA LEU A 238 -22.30 13.77 7.26
C LEU A 238 -21.44 13.21 6.12
N LEU A 239 -21.88 12.12 5.47
CA LEU A 239 -21.15 11.45 4.39
C LEU A 239 -21.42 12.00 2.98
N ARG A 240 -22.24 13.06 2.84
CA ARG A 240 -22.51 13.72 1.56
C ARG A 240 -21.86 15.11 1.40
N ARG A 241 -21.05 15.55 2.37
CA ARG A 241 -20.42 16.90 2.32
C ARG A 241 -19.12 16.97 1.51
N ALA A 242 -18.48 15.84 1.19
CA ALA A 242 -17.17 15.86 0.53
C ALA A 242 -17.24 16.00 -1.01
N ASP A 243 -18.40 15.75 -1.64
CA ASP A 243 -18.54 15.72 -3.09
C ASP A 243 -19.43 16.85 -3.66
N ARG A 244 -19.86 17.84 -2.85
CA ARG A 244 -20.62 18.98 -3.39
C ARG A 244 -19.67 20.04 -3.94
N PRO A 245 -19.98 20.65 -5.11
CA PRO A 245 -19.27 21.84 -5.55
C PRO A 245 -19.40 22.94 -4.48
N LEU A 246 -18.29 23.63 -4.21
CA LEU A 246 -18.22 24.73 -3.25
C LEU A 246 -19.27 25.79 -3.60
N THR A 247 -20.01 26.28 -2.59
CA THR A 247 -20.93 27.38 -2.81
C THR A 247 -20.16 28.68 -3.07
N PRO A 248 -20.74 29.66 -3.79
CA PRO A 248 -20.09 30.96 -4.03
C PRO A 248 -19.63 31.65 -2.74
N GLU A 249 -20.38 31.47 -1.64
CA GLU A 249 -20.05 32.00 -0.31
C GLU A 249 -18.80 31.32 0.30
N GLU A 250 -18.64 30.01 0.12
CA GLU A 250 -17.45 29.25 0.58
C GLU A 250 -16.20 29.62 -0.24
N VAL A 251 -16.38 29.93 -1.52
CA VAL A 251 -15.32 30.46 -2.40
C VAL A 251 -14.91 31.87 -1.98
N GLN A 252 -15.88 32.73 -1.66
CA GLN A 252 -15.62 34.11 -1.21
C GLN A 252 -14.86 34.12 0.14
N ALA A 253 -15.26 33.29 1.10
CA ALA A 253 -14.56 33.16 2.38
C ALA A 253 -13.12 32.64 2.22
N SER A 254 -12.86 31.80 1.20
CA SER A 254 -11.51 31.32 0.89
C SER A 254 -10.62 32.40 0.27
N ILE A 255 -11.20 33.39 -0.42
CA ILE A 255 -10.50 34.55 -1.00
C ILE A 255 -10.22 35.61 0.09
N GLU A 256 -11.13 35.80 1.03
CA GLU A 256 -10.93 36.72 2.16
C GLU A 256 -9.84 36.22 3.12
N LEU A 257 -9.69 34.90 3.27
CA LEU A 257 -8.61 34.31 4.06
C LEU A 257 -7.23 34.34 3.37
N SER A 258 -7.17 34.53 2.05
CA SER A 258 -5.91 34.64 1.30
C SER A 258 -5.41 36.08 1.15
N SER A 259 -6.22 37.07 1.52
CA SER A 259 -5.93 38.51 1.36
C SER A 259 -5.51 39.22 2.66
N PHE A 260 -5.17 38.46 3.72
CA PHE A 260 -4.57 39.01 4.93
C PHE A 260 -3.10 39.40 4.68
N ASP A 261 -2.88 40.62 4.19
CA ASP A 261 -1.58 41.29 4.14
C ASP A 261 -1.08 41.51 5.57
N LEU A 262 0.03 40.87 5.92
CA LEU A 262 0.74 41.13 7.16
C LEU A 262 1.51 42.46 7.02
N PRO A 263 1.43 43.37 8.01
CA PRO A 263 2.20 44.59 7.98
C PRO A 263 3.71 44.29 8.07
N PRO A 264 4.58 45.10 7.43
CA PRO A 264 6.01 44.90 7.47
C PRO A 264 6.53 45.09 8.90
N LEU A 265 7.30 44.11 9.38
CA LEU A 265 8.00 44.18 10.66
C LEU A 265 8.98 45.37 10.64
N SER A 266 8.69 46.35 11.48
CA SER A 266 9.55 47.48 11.77
C SER A 266 10.87 47.01 12.39
N SER A 267 11.96 47.55 11.86
CA SER A 267 13.31 47.42 12.38
C SER A 267 13.43 48.05 13.77
N THR A 268 13.88 47.26 14.75
CA THR A 268 14.35 47.77 16.05
C THR A 268 15.87 47.93 16.02
N PRO A 269 16.42 48.97 16.68
CA PRO A 269 17.81 49.38 16.54
C PRO A 269 18.76 48.53 17.40
N GLY A 270 20.02 48.46 16.96
CA GLY A 270 21.07 47.68 17.58
C GLY A 270 21.43 48.13 19.00
N ASN A 271 21.52 47.14 19.89
CA ASN A 271 22.24 47.26 21.16
C ASN A 271 23.75 47.13 20.87
N THR A 272 24.47 48.24 21.00
CA THR A 272 25.92 48.25 21.20
C THR A 272 26.23 47.88 22.65
N LEU A 273 26.72 46.66 22.87
CA LEU A 273 27.35 46.25 24.13
C LEU A 273 28.86 46.38 23.99
N SER A 274 29.41 47.18 24.89
CA SER A 274 30.82 47.47 25.13
C SER A 274 31.64 46.19 25.32
N ALA A 275 32.76 46.09 24.60
CA ALA A 275 33.86 45.21 24.95
C ALA A 275 35.07 46.08 25.28
N ASP A 276 35.29 46.26 26.57
CA ASP A 276 36.51 46.81 27.13
C ASP A 276 37.55 45.69 27.28
N ARG A 277 38.82 46.07 27.13
CA ARG A 277 40.08 45.36 27.42
C ARG A 277 40.71 44.49 26.32
N LEU A 278 41.76 45.05 25.70
CA LEU A 278 43.14 44.56 25.84
C LEU A 278 44.11 45.53 25.12
N ALA A 279 45.03 46.15 25.87
CA ALA A 279 46.49 46.16 25.61
C ALA A 279 47.19 47.39 26.22
N CYS A 280 48.27 47.07 26.95
CA CYS A 280 49.37 47.91 27.47
C CYS A 280 49.05 48.85 28.64
#